data_AF-J5X123-F1
#
_entry.id   AF-J5X123-F1
#
_cell.length_a   1.000
_cell.length_b   1.000
_cell.length_c   1.000
_cell.angle_alpha   90.00
_cell.angle_beta   90.00
_cell.angle_gamma   90.00
#
_symmetry.space_group_name_H-M   'P 1'
#
loop_
_entity.id
_entity.type
_entity.pdbx_description
1 polymer ?
#
loop_
_entity_poly.entity_id
_entity_poly.type
_entity_poly.pdbx_seq_one_letter_code
_entity_poly.pdbx_strand_id
1 'polypeptide(L)'
;MDKILAMREKRAALWEQAKAFLDEHTQEGSLSAEDAKAYEQMENEVLTLGKDIERMERQAILDAEMAKPTAVAITNMPGASLGKEQTGRASDAYRAAMLKALRTNFRQVENVLQEGTDASGGYLVPEEYDKRLIDVLSEENVLRSLATTITTSGEHKINIAATKPAASWIEEGAPLTFGD
;
A
#
# COMPACT_ATOMS: atom_id res chain seq x y z
N MET A 1 -30.99 -1.05 -11.01
CA MET A 1 -30.39 0.11 -10.31
C MET A 1 -31.48 1.10 -9.89
N ASP A 2 -32.32 1.55 -10.83
CA ASP A 2 -33.40 2.54 -10.58
C ASP A 2 -34.38 2.13 -9.47
N LYS A 3 -34.70 0.83 -9.38
CA LYS A 3 -35.60 0.31 -8.33
C LYS A 3 -35.01 0.39 -6.92
N ILE A 4 -33.69 0.21 -6.76
CA ILE A 4 -33.01 0.31 -5.45
C ILE A 4 -32.96 1.78 -5.03
N LEU A 5 -32.68 2.69 -5.97
CA LEU A 5 -32.70 4.14 -5.73
C LEU A 5 -34.08 4.61 -5.27
N ALA A 6 -35.14 4.24 -5.99
CA ALA A 6 -36.51 4.58 -5.61
C ALA A 6 -36.92 4.04 -4.22
N MET A 7 -36.41 2.86 -3.82
CA MET A 7 -36.66 2.31 -2.49
C MET A 7 -35.88 3.04 -1.39
N ARG A 8 -34.65 3.48 -1.68
CA ARG A 8 -33.86 4.32 -0.77
C ARG A 8 -34.52 5.69 -0.55
N GLU A 9 -35.06 6.29 -1.61
CA GLU A 9 -35.82 7.54 -1.52
C GLU A 9 -37.09 7.37 -0.67
N LYS A 10 -37.84 6.28 -0.87
CA LYS A 10 -39.01 5.95 -0.03
C LYS A 10 -38.64 5.74 1.44
N ARG A 11 -37.54 5.04 1.72
CA ARG A 11 -37.04 4.84 3.09
C ARG A 11 -36.65 6.17 3.73
N ALA A 12 -35.99 7.06 2.98
CA ALA A 12 -35.64 8.39 3.47
C ALA A 12 -36.89 9.22 3.76
N ALA A 13 -37.89 9.20 2.88
CA ALA A 13 -39.15 9.92 3.10
C ALA A 13 -39.89 9.42 4.35
N LEU A 14 -39.99 8.10 4.56
CA LEU A 14 -40.62 7.52 5.75
C LEU A 14 -39.85 7.85 7.04
N TRP A 15 -38.52 7.89 6.97
CA TRP A 15 -37.69 8.30 8.11
C TRP A 15 -37.89 9.77 8.49
N GLU A 16 -37.99 10.67 7.50
CA GLU A 16 -38.29 12.07 7.76
C GLU A 16 -39.72 12.26 8.29
N GLN A 17 -40.69 11.47 7.83
CA GLN A 17 -42.04 11.44 8.40
C GLN A 17 -42.04 10.96 9.86
N ALA A 18 -41.30 9.90 10.17
CA ALA A 18 -41.18 9.39 11.54
C ALA A 18 -40.55 10.42 12.49
N LYS A 19 -39.53 11.16 12.02
CA LYS A 19 -38.95 12.28 12.78
C LYS A 19 -39.94 13.42 12.99
N ALA A 20 -40.62 13.85 11.93
CA ALA A 20 -41.61 14.92 12.04
C ALA A 20 -42.73 14.55 13.01
N PHE A 21 -43.18 13.29 12.98
CA PHE A 21 -44.14 12.76 13.94
C PHE A 21 -43.60 12.80 15.38
N LEU A 22 -42.36 12.38 15.59
CA LEU A 22 -41.72 12.46 16.91
C LEU A 22 -41.63 13.93 17.39
N ASP A 23 -41.21 14.85 16.54
CA ASP A 23 -41.06 16.27 16.87
C ASP A 23 -42.40 16.95 17.17
N GLU A 24 -43.47 16.61 16.45
CA GLU A 24 -44.82 17.16 16.65
C GLU A 24 -45.50 16.59 17.92
N HIS A 25 -45.30 15.29 18.20
CA HIS A 25 -45.95 14.58 19.30
C HIS A 25 -45.15 14.61 20.62
N THR A 26 -43.93 15.15 20.61
CA THR A 26 -43.16 15.37 21.84
C THR A 26 -43.47 16.75 22.42
N GLN A 27 -44.64 16.89 23.05
CA GLN A 27 -44.93 18.02 23.93
C GLN A 27 -44.69 17.58 25.39
N GLU A 28 -43.84 18.32 26.11
CA GLU A 28 -43.51 18.07 27.54
C GLU A 28 -42.65 16.83 27.87
N GLY A 29 -41.92 16.28 26.90
CA GLY A 29 -40.88 15.27 27.17
C GLY A 29 -41.39 13.85 27.45
N SER A 30 -42.69 13.59 27.27
CA SER A 30 -43.27 12.24 27.31
C SER A 30 -44.23 12.02 26.14
N LEU A 31 -43.96 10.98 25.36
CA LEU A 31 -44.83 10.53 24.27
C LEU A 31 -46.06 9.82 24.84
N SER A 32 -47.26 10.03 24.28
CA SER A 32 -48.45 9.29 24.69
C SER A 32 -48.32 7.80 24.31
N ALA A 33 -49.00 6.91 25.02
CA ALA A 33 -48.95 5.48 24.72
C ALA A 33 -49.54 5.10 23.34
N GLU A 34 -50.36 5.99 22.75
CA GLU A 34 -50.91 5.81 21.40
C GLU A 34 -49.90 6.27 20.35
N ASP A 35 -49.25 7.41 20.57
CA ASP A 35 -48.21 7.94 19.68
C ASP A 35 -46.95 7.05 19.68
N ALA A 36 -46.60 6.43 20.81
CA ALA A 36 -45.53 5.45 20.89
C ALA A 36 -45.78 4.25 19.96
N LYS A 37 -47.00 3.75 19.90
CA LYS A 37 -47.36 2.63 19.01
C LYS A 37 -47.34 3.05 17.55
N ALA A 38 -47.77 4.27 17.23
CA ALA A 38 -47.71 4.79 15.87
C ALA A 38 -46.25 4.97 15.40
N TYR A 39 -45.38 5.49 16.27
CA TYR A 39 -43.97 5.62 15.98
C TYR A 39 -43.27 4.26 15.82
N GLU A 40 -43.56 3.28 16.69
CA GLU A 40 -43.05 1.91 16.55
C GLU A 40 -43.48 1.28 15.21
N GLN A 41 -44.70 1.56 14.72
CA GLN A 41 -45.14 1.09 13.40
C GLN A 41 -44.31 1.73 12.28
N MET A 42 -44.10 3.05 12.33
CA MET A 42 -43.26 3.76 11.35
C MET A 42 -41.80 3.27 11.38
N GLU A 43 -41.24 3.02 12.56
CA GLU A 43 -39.89 2.47 12.71
C GLU A 43 -39.80 1.07 12.08
N ASN A 44 -40.80 0.21 12.33
CA ASN A 44 -40.87 -1.11 11.73
C ASN A 44 -40.95 -1.04 10.19
N GLU A 45 -41.69 -0.08 9.62
CA GLU A 45 -41.74 0.14 8.18
C GLU A 45 -40.39 0.58 7.60
N VAL A 46 -39.66 1.48 8.28
CA VAL A 46 -38.31 1.90 7.88
C VAL A 46 -37.32 0.73 7.95
N LEU A 47 -37.41 -0.10 8.99
CA LEU A 47 -36.54 -1.26 9.19
C LEU A 47 -36.82 -2.36 8.16
N THR A 48 -38.09 -2.64 7.85
CA THR A 48 -38.48 -3.64 6.83
C THR A 48 -38.00 -3.22 5.44
N LEU A 49 -38.21 -1.96 5.04
CA LEU A 49 -37.67 -1.43 3.79
C LEU A 49 -36.14 -1.46 3.75
N GLY A 50 -35.47 -1.18 4.86
CA GLY A 50 -34.01 -1.30 4.97
C GLY A 50 -33.51 -2.71 4.67
N LYS A 51 -34.14 -3.72 5.29
CA LYS A 51 -33.79 -5.14 5.07
C LYS A 51 -34.02 -5.58 3.63
N ASP A 52 -35.09 -5.10 2.99
CA ASP A 52 -35.38 -5.42 1.60
C ASP A 52 -34.39 -4.77 0.63
N ILE A 53 -33.96 -3.54 0.90
CA ILE A 53 -32.90 -2.86 0.14
C ILE A 53 -31.59 -3.65 0.22
N GLU A 54 -31.16 -4.04 1.42
CA GLU A 54 -29.93 -4.82 1.60
C GLU A 54 -29.97 -6.17 0.86
N ARG A 55 -31.12 -6.84 0.85
CA ARG A 55 -31.30 -8.09 0.12
C ARG A 55 -31.13 -7.86 -1.38
N MET A 56 -31.75 -6.82 -1.93
CA MET A 56 -31.64 -6.49 -3.36
C MET A 56 -30.24 -6.02 -3.75
N GLU A 57 -29.56 -5.28 -2.88
CA GLU A 57 -28.18 -4.85 -3.12
C GLU A 57 -27.22 -6.03 -3.14
N ARG A 58 -27.37 -6.98 -2.20
CA ARG A 58 -26.59 -8.22 -2.22
C ARG A 58 -26.83 -9.02 -3.49
N GLN A 59 -28.08 -9.14 -3.93
CA GLN A 59 -28.40 -9.79 -5.21
C GLN A 59 -27.74 -9.09 -6.38
N ALA A 60 -27.83 -7.75 -6.45
CA ALA A 60 -27.22 -6.98 -7.54
C ALA A 60 -25.68 -7.09 -7.56
N ILE A 61 -25.03 -7.15 -6.39
CA ILE A 61 -23.57 -7.35 -6.29
C ILE A 61 -23.20 -8.75 -6.79
N LEU A 62 -23.89 -9.79 -6.31
CA LEU A 62 -23.64 -11.16 -6.75
C LEU A 62 -23.91 -11.35 -8.24
N ASP A 63 -25.00 -10.79 -8.76
CA ASP A 63 -25.30 -10.82 -10.20
C ASP A 63 -24.24 -10.08 -11.01
N ALA A 64 -23.76 -8.94 -10.52
CA ALA A 64 -22.67 -8.20 -11.17
C ALA A 64 -21.35 -8.98 -11.13
N GLU A 65 -21.05 -9.69 -10.04
CA GLU A 65 -19.88 -10.57 -9.93
C GLU A 65 -19.99 -11.79 -10.84
N MET A 66 -21.16 -12.42 -10.92
CA MET A 66 -21.42 -13.56 -11.82
C MET A 66 -21.47 -13.14 -13.29
N ALA A 67 -21.90 -11.91 -13.57
CA ALA A 67 -21.88 -11.32 -14.91
C ALA A 67 -20.48 -10.86 -15.35
N LYS A 68 -19.51 -10.75 -14.43
CA LYS A 68 -18.12 -10.54 -14.84
C LYS A 68 -17.70 -11.76 -15.66
N PRO A 69 -17.21 -11.57 -16.90
CA PRO A 69 -16.73 -12.68 -17.70
C PRO A 69 -15.60 -13.39 -16.94
N THR A 70 -15.83 -14.65 -16.56
CA THR A 70 -14.84 -15.52 -15.90
C THR A 70 -13.68 -15.88 -16.83
N ALA A 71 -13.89 -15.73 -18.13
CA ALA A 71 -12.81 -15.65 -19.09
C ALA A 71 -12.33 -14.19 -19.14
N VAL A 72 -11.25 -13.88 -18.41
CA VAL A 72 -10.33 -12.88 -18.94
C VAL A 72 -9.95 -13.44 -20.31
N ALA A 73 -10.48 -12.85 -21.38
CA ALA A 73 -10.01 -13.16 -22.71
C ALA A 73 -8.50 -12.98 -22.62
N ILE A 74 -7.75 -14.07 -22.82
CA ILE A 74 -6.32 -14.00 -23.02
C ILE A 74 -6.20 -13.26 -24.35
N THR A 75 -6.24 -11.92 -24.30
CA THR A 75 -5.90 -11.06 -25.41
C THR A 75 -4.38 -11.12 -25.51
N ASN A 76 -3.89 -12.29 -25.95
CA ASN A 76 -2.56 -12.44 -26.51
C ASN A 76 -2.56 -11.59 -27.79
N MET A 77 -2.45 -10.28 -27.64
CA MET A 77 -1.98 -9.41 -28.70
C MET A 77 -0.50 -9.77 -28.88
N PRO A 78 -0.08 -10.38 -30.00
CA PRO A 78 1.32 -10.66 -30.23
C PRO A 78 2.05 -9.32 -30.35
N GLY A 79 2.73 -8.92 -29.27
CA GLY A 79 3.46 -7.64 -29.18
C GLY A 79 3.12 -6.78 -27.96
N ALA A 80 2.03 -7.04 -27.23
CA ALA A 80 1.81 -6.42 -25.94
C ALA A 80 2.62 -7.20 -24.90
N SER A 81 3.76 -6.67 -24.48
CA SER A 81 4.52 -7.24 -23.38
C SER A 81 3.59 -7.46 -22.20
N LEU A 82 3.48 -8.72 -21.74
CA LEU A 82 2.94 -9.03 -20.42
C LEU A 82 3.89 -8.47 -19.36
N GLY A 83 3.93 -7.14 -19.24
CA GLY A 83 4.32 -6.48 -18.02
C GLY A 83 3.13 -6.64 -17.09
N LYS A 84 3.24 -7.57 -16.13
CA LYS A 84 2.47 -7.50 -14.88
C LYS A 84 2.40 -6.02 -14.51
N GLU A 85 1.22 -5.44 -14.35
CA GLU A 85 1.06 -4.01 -14.02
C GLU A 85 1.93 -3.72 -12.80
N GLN A 86 3.12 -3.17 -13.02
CA GLN A 86 4.14 -3.10 -11.98
C GLN A 86 3.69 -1.98 -11.05
N THR A 87 3.26 -2.30 -9.84
CA THR A 87 2.74 -1.32 -8.88
C THR A 87 3.87 -0.76 -8.02
N GLY A 88 3.76 0.51 -7.62
CA GLY A 88 4.77 1.17 -6.77
C GLY A 88 6.07 1.54 -7.51
N ARG A 89 7.23 1.29 -6.88
CA ARG A 89 8.57 1.67 -7.38
C ARG A 89 8.99 0.99 -8.68
N ALA A 90 8.29 -0.07 -9.06
CA ALA A 90 8.48 -0.76 -10.32
C ALA A 90 7.59 -0.18 -11.45
N SER A 91 6.65 0.73 -11.14
CA SER A 91 5.76 1.24 -12.19
C SER A 91 6.47 2.04 -13.28
N ASP A 92 5.91 1.98 -14.48
CA ASP A 92 6.39 2.75 -15.64
C ASP A 92 6.39 4.26 -15.38
N ALA A 93 5.48 4.73 -14.51
CA ALA A 93 5.45 6.13 -14.06
C ALA A 93 6.72 6.51 -13.29
N TYR A 94 7.20 5.66 -12.38
CA TYR A 94 8.46 5.87 -11.67
C TYR A 94 9.66 5.89 -12.62
N ARG A 95 9.67 4.99 -13.62
CA ARG A 95 10.70 4.93 -14.65
C ARG A 95 10.76 6.22 -15.47
N ALA A 96 9.61 6.71 -15.93
CA ALA A 96 9.52 7.94 -16.72
C ALA A 96 9.94 9.16 -15.90
N ALA A 97 9.47 9.26 -14.66
CA ALA A 97 9.83 10.34 -13.74
C ALA A 97 11.35 10.38 -13.49
N MET A 98 11.99 9.23 -13.25
CA MET A 98 13.43 9.19 -12.99
C MET A 98 14.25 9.58 -14.23
N LEU A 99 13.86 9.10 -15.42
CA LEU A 99 14.54 9.49 -16.66
C LEU A 99 14.43 10.99 -16.95
N LYS A 100 13.29 11.60 -16.60
CA LYS A 100 13.09 13.04 -16.70
C LYS A 100 13.96 13.81 -15.70
N ALA A 101 14.05 13.33 -14.46
CA ALA A 101 14.95 13.90 -13.46
C ALA A 101 16.42 13.83 -13.92
N LEU A 102 16.89 12.67 -14.40
CA LEU A 102 18.25 12.51 -14.92
C LEU A 102 18.55 13.44 -16.10
N ARG A 103 17.64 13.52 -17.08
CA ARG A 103 17.82 14.40 -18.26
C ARG A 103 17.82 15.89 -17.92
N THR A 104 17.20 16.27 -16.80
CA THR A 104 17.10 17.68 -16.35
C THR A 104 18.10 18.00 -15.24
N ASN A 105 19.06 17.12 -14.95
CA ASN A 105 19.98 17.24 -13.81
C ASN A 105 19.26 17.48 -12.48
N PHE A 106 18.20 16.71 -12.22
CA PHE A 106 17.36 16.75 -11.02
C PHE A 106 16.70 18.11 -10.72
N ARG A 107 16.59 18.98 -11.73
CA ARG A 107 15.85 20.26 -11.61
C ARG A 107 14.34 20.08 -11.65
N GLN A 108 13.87 19.00 -12.27
CA GLN A 108 12.46 18.64 -12.32
C GLN A 108 12.29 17.24 -11.73
N VAL A 109 11.78 17.18 -10.51
CA VAL A 109 11.47 15.94 -9.80
C VAL A 109 9.96 15.85 -9.63
N GLU A 110 9.37 14.76 -10.09
CA GLU A 110 7.94 14.53 -9.95
C GLU A 110 7.64 13.95 -8.56
N ASN A 111 6.49 14.30 -7.98
CA ASN A 111 6.09 13.92 -6.62
C ASN A 111 6.09 12.40 -6.38
N VAL A 112 5.93 11.62 -7.46
CA VAL A 112 6.06 10.15 -7.43
C VAL A 112 7.45 9.71 -6.93
N LEU A 113 8.52 10.45 -7.22
CA LEU A 113 9.88 10.17 -6.73
C LEU A 113 10.15 10.70 -5.32
N GLN A 114 9.20 11.42 -4.72
CA GLN A 114 9.38 12.13 -3.45
C GLN A 114 8.44 11.54 -2.39
N GLU A 115 8.94 10.58 -1.62
CA GLU A 115 8.22 10.05 -0.46
C GLU A 115 8.86 10.61 0.82
N GLY A 116 8.19 11.59 1.43
CA GLY A 116 8.58 12.19 2.71
C GLY A 116 9.21 13.58 2.61
N THR A 117 8.75 14.48 3.47
CA THR A 117 9.40 15.76 3.76
C THR A 117 10.50 15.52 4.78
N ASP A 118 11.64 14.97 4.35
CA ASP A 118 12.84 15.03 5.18
C ASP A 118 14.01 15.59 4.39
N ALA A 119 14.76 16.48 5.02
CA ALA A 119 15.75 17.38 4.42
C ALA A 119 17.03 16.69 3.94
N SER A 120 17.02 15.35 3.90
CA SER A 120 18.15 14.51 3.53
C SER A 120 17.78 13.73 2.26
N GLY A 121 17.98 14.37 1.11
CA GLY A 121 17.53 13.89 -0.20
C GLY A 121 17.75 12.40 -0.46
N GLY A 122 16.66 11.63 -0.40
CA GLY A 122 16.59 10.24 -0.82
C GLY A 122 15.83 10.12 -2.12
N TYR A 123 16.50 10.35 -3.26
CA TYR A 123 15.91 9.97 -4.55
C TYR A 123 15.92 8.45 -4.65
N LEU A 124 14.74 7.84 -4.60
CA LEU A 124 14.58 6.40 -4.76
C LEU A 124 14.80 6.01 -6.22
N VAL A 125 15.82 5.17 -6.46
CA VAL A 125 16.10 4.56 -7.76
C VAL A 125 15.17 3.34 -7.92
N PRO A 126 14.44 3.17 -9.04
CA PRO A 126 13.65 1.98 -9.33
C PRO A 126 14.51 0.71 -9.28
N GLU A 127 13.97 -0.36 -8.70
CA GLU A 127 14.68 -1.63 -8.45
C GLU A 127 15.28 -2.25 -9.73
N GLU A 128 14.65 -2.04 -10.89
CA GLU A 128 15.17 -2.53 -12.17
C GLU A 128 16.49 -1.86 -12.59
N TYR A 129 16.65 -0.56 -12.26
CA TYR A 129 17.86 0.18 -12.59
C TYR A 129 18.99 -0.10 -11.63
N ASP A 130 18.69 -0.36 -10.35
CA ASP A 130 19.68 -0.76 -9.36
C ASP A 130 20.39 -2.05 -9.80
N LYS A 131 19.63 -3.08 -10.18
CA LYS A 131 20.19 -4.36 -10.67
C LYS A 131 21.02 -4.18 -11.95
N ARG A 132 20.49 -3.50 -12.96
CA ARG A 132 21.23 -3.27 -14.21
C ARG A 132 22.50 -2.45 -14.03
N LEU A 133 22.47 -1.47 -13.13
CA LEU A 133 23.64 -0.64 -12.83
C LEU A 133 24.70 -1.46 -12.08
N ILE A 134 24.29 -2.32 -11.14
CA ILE A 134 25.19 -3.26 -10.47
C ILE A 134 25.82 -4.24 -11.48
N ASP A 135 25.02 -4.79 -12.40
CA ASP A 135 25.50 -5.73 -13.43
C ASP A 135 26.54 -5.06 -14.33
N VAL A 136 26.26 -3.87 -14.89
CA VAL A 136 27.23 -3.13 -15.72
C VAL A 136 28.47 -2.72 -14.91
N LEU A 137 28.30 -2.29 -13.65
CA LEU A 137 29.43 -1.97 -12.79
C LEU A 137 30.30 -3.19 -12.48
N SER A 138 29.72 -4.39 -12.39
CA SER A 138 30.49 -5.61 -12.20
C SER A 138 31.33 -5.98 -13.42
N GLU A 139 30.84 -5.66 -14.63
CA GLU A 139 31.51 -5.95 -15.90
C GLU A 139 32.61 -4.93 -16.23
N GLU A 140 32.34 -3.63 -16.06
CA GLU A 140 33.25 -2.56 -16.50
C GLU A 140 34.24 -2.09 -15.41
N ASN A 141 33.96 -2.34 -14.12
CA ASN A 141 34.81 -1.87 -13.04
C ASN A 141 35.85 -2.92 -12.61
N VAL A 142 37.09 -2.74 -13.05
CA VAL A 142 38.24 -3.61 -12.72
C VAL A 142 38.49 -3.73 -11.20
N LEU A 143 38.16 -2.73 -10.39
CA LEU A 143 38.33 -2.85 -8.93
C LEU A 143 37.32 -3.82 -8.31
N ARG A 144 36.13 -3.98 -8.89
CA ARG A 144 35.12 -4.94 -8.40
C ARG A 144 35.48 -6.38 -8.71
N SER A 145 36.24 -6.65 -9.77
CA SER A 145 36.76 -7.99 -10.06
C SER A 145 37.95 -8.36 -9.18
N LEU A 146 38.70 -7.37 -8.70
CA LEU A 146 39.87 -7.56 -7.83
C LEU A 146 39.54 -7.59 -6.33
N ALA A 147 38.37 -7.08 -5.93
CA ALA A 147 37.97 -6.94 -4.52
C ALA A 147 36.78 -7.82 -4.14
N THR A 148 36.67 -8.14 -2.85
CA THR A 148 35.49 -8.83 -2.30
C THR A 148 34.32 -7.84 -2.21
N THR A 149 33.27 -8.07 -3.00
CA THR A 149 32.06 -7.25 -2.96
C THR A 149 31.11 -7.77 -1.87
N ILE A 150 30.69 -6.90 -0.96
CA ILE A 150 29.72 -7.21 0.11
C ILE A 150 28.53 -6.26 -0.04
N THR A 151 27.33 -6.79 -0.23
CA THR A 151 26.10 -5.99 -0.32
C THR A 151 25.57 -5.72 1.08
N THR A 152 25.53 -4.44 1.48
CA THR A 152 25.15 -4.04 2.84
C THR A 152 23.88 -3.19 2.83
N SER A 153 22.89 -3.56 3.65
CA SER A 153 21.70 -2.74 3.91
C SER A 153 21.83 -1.86 5.18
N GLY A 154 23.00 -1.84 5.83
CA GLY A 154 23.28 -1.14 7.09
C GLY A 154 24.78 -1.08 7.42
N GLU A 155 25.14 -0.62 8.61
CA GLU A 155 26.55 -0.45 9.03
C GLU A 155 27.21 -1.81 9.35
N HIS A 156 28.22 -2.22 8.58
CA HIS A 156 28.99 -3.44 8.83
C HIS A 156 30.40 -3.11 9.33
N LYS A 157 30.70 -3.49 10.58
CA LYS A 157 32.06 -3.42 11.15
C LYS A 157 32.79 -4.73 10.89
N ILE A 158 33.84 -4.70 10.07
CA ILE A 158 34.72 -5.85 9.81
C ILE A 158 35.91 -5.73 10.77
N ASN A 159 36.01 -6.65 11.72
CA ASN A 159 37.15 -6.71 12.64
C ASN A 159 38.36 -7.28 11.89
N ILE A 160 39.40 -6.48 11.72
CA ILE A 160 40.66 -6.91 11.11
C ILE A 160 41.67 -7.15 12.23
N ALA A 161 42.10 -8.40 12.41
CA ALA A 161 43.24 -8.72 13.24
C ALA A 161 44.52 -8.55 12.40
N ALA A 162 45.35 -7.56 12.73
CA ALA A 162 46.54 -7.23 11.96
C ALA A 162 47.72 -8.19 12.19
N THR A 163 47.74 -8.91 13.32
CA THR A 163 48.90 -9.70 13.75
C THR A 163 48.53 -11.17 13.96
N LYS A 164 49.40 -12.07 13.51
CA LYS A 164 49.35 -13.49 13.88
C LYS A 164 49.92 -13.63 15.30
N PRO A 165 49.35 -14.48 16.18
CA PRO A 165 49.92 -14.68 17.52
C PRO A 165 51.33 -15.26 17.40
N ALA A 166 52.30 -14.59 18.03
CA ALA A 166 53.68 -15.09 18.12
C ALA A 166 53.78 -16.07 19.29
N ALA A 167 54.22 -17.29 19.02
CA ALA A 167 54.53 -18.27 20.04
C ALA A 167 56.05 -18.29 20.26
N SER A 168 56.48 -18.03 21.50
CA SER A 168 57.88 -18.17 21.93
C SER A 168 58.00 -19.34 22.91
N TRP A 169 59.04 -20.15 22.73
CA TRP A 169 59.42 -21.18 23.69
C TRP A 169 60.27 -20.52 24.77
N ILE A 170 59.83 -20.63 26.03
CA ILE A 170 60.47 -20.01 27.18
C ILE A 170 60.80 -21.12 28.17
N GLU A 171 62.01 -21.09 28.73
CA GLU A 171 62.44 -22.06 29.74
C GLU A 171 61.64 -21.89 31.05
N GLU A 172 61.48 -22.98 31.79
CA GLU A 172 60.67 -23.04 33.01
C GLU A 172 61.20 -22.04 34.05
N GLY A 173 60.43 -20.96 34.30
CA GLY A 173 60.75 -19.92 35.27
C GLY A 173 61.26 -18.59 34.71
N ALA A 174 61.45 -18.46 33.39
CA ALA A 174 61.84 -17.19 32.77
C ALA A 174 60.63 -16.24 32.57
N PRO A 175 60.83 -14.91 32.71
CA PRO A 175 59.75 -13.94 32.56
C PRO A 175 59.23 -13.88 31.12
N LEU A 176 57.91 -13.90 30.96
CA LEU A 176 57.25 -13.74 29.66
C LEU A 176 57.47 -12.32 29.12
N THR A 177 58.15 -12.20 27.99
CA THR A 177 58.28 -10.92 27.26
C THR A 177 57.30 -10.89 26.10
N PHE A 178 56.37 -9.95 26.11
CA PHE A 178 55.49 -9.65 24.98
C PHE A 178 56.16 -8.58 24.11
N GLY A 179 56.21 -8.77 22.80
CA GLY A 179 56.52 -7.69 21.87
C GLY A 179 55.31 -6.78 21.70
N ASP A 180 55.53 -5.51 21.34
CA ASP A 180 54.47 -4.59 20.93
C ASP A 180 53.72 -5.07 19.67
#